data_AF-A0A977PTA6-F1
#
_entry.id   AF-A0A977PTA6-F1
#
_cell.length_a   1.000
_cell.length_b   1.000
_cell.length_c   1.000
_cell.angle_alpha   90.00
_cell.angle_beta   90.00
_cell.angle_gamma   90.00
#
_symmetry.space_group_name_H-M   'P 1'
#
loop_
_entity.id
_entity.type
_entity.pdbx_description
1 polymer ?
#
loop_
_entity_poly.entity_id
_entity_poly.type
_entity_poly.pdbx_seq_one_letter_code
_entity_poly.pdbx_strand_id
1 'polypeptide(L)'
;MTQAISVLPESMREKKIRGVVLNYWPPVVLPGEGLTIRLYVKENAPNQANLEIKLNSEQGQLLASKSTEVSLNLATISPCFITKLEIPENLSEGVYVLQVWENQTVLASAELELTGDKDYANYMKHFAEALNKQEEVATALEFGNYERAIALQKDCEVLYIAIDNKELAARYWEQLAEKLFDLDAFNDAKKALEYSLVLFEAIEYLENKDKILEQIQEEVRICENRRNLPITVNIVNIEALRKKLTYSREAVAASVGVNRRDIEKWEKGYELESLKFYLSLLKLYPKNIGLENENLVNENLVVDLSKLKVHLKNLIQTIKTQGYYETEQLSAAIGANPNIIEDWESGNNLEMLNKFFMLSRVLRCSISSLLGHSTVSQPNHSRESSHPSVR
;
A
#
# COMPACT_ATOMS: atom_id res chain seq x y z
N MET A 1 12.28 -18.94 16.19
CA MET A 1 11.21 -19.79 16.71
C MET A 1 9.89 -19.13 16.35
N THR A 2 9.10 -19.81 15.53
CA THR A 2 7.99 -19.24 14.75
C THR A 2 6.67 -19.55 15.46
N GLN A 3 6.30 -18.75 16.45
CA GLN A 3 4.97 -18.80 17.07
C GLN A 3 4.59 -17.40 17.54
N ALA A 4 3.91 -16.65 16.67
CA ALA A 4 2.96 -15.58 17.00
C ALA A 4 2.38 -14.99 15.69
N ILE A 5 1.85 -15.86 14.82
CA ILE A 5 0.89 -15.43 13.79
C ILE A 5 -0.41 -16.09 14.20
N SER A 6 -1.45 -15.26 14.38
CA SER A 6 -2.77 -15.58 14.93
C SER A 6 -2.87 -15.42 16.45
N VAL A 7 -3.33 -14.25 16.89
CA VAL A 7 -4.55 -14.12 17.72
C VAL A 7 -5.14 -12.72 17.48
N LEU A 8 -6.00 -12.56 16.47
CA LEU A 8 -7.10 -11.60 16.61
C LEU A 8 -8.04 -12.22 17.66
N PRO A 9 -8.55 -11.45 18.65
CA PRO A 9 -9.62 -11.93 19.52
C PRO A 9 -10.78 -12.47 18.68
N GLU A 10 -11.41 -13.57 19.08
CA GLU A 10 -12.57 -14.11 18.36
C GLU A 10 -13.72 -13.09 18.21
N SER A 11 -13.77 -12.10 19.11
CA SER A 11 -14.67 -10.94 19.06
C SER A 11 -14.50 -10.04 17.84
N MET A 12 -13.36 -10.13 17.13
CA MET A 12 -13.09 -9.39 15.89
C MET A 12 -13.40 -10.19 14.61
N ARG A 13 -13.93 -11.42 14.71
CA ARG A 13 -14.34 -12.20 13.53
C ARG A 13 -15.72 -11.77 13.05
N GLU A 14 -15.77 -11.09 11.89
CA GLU A 14 -17.01 -10.71 11.18
C GLU A 14 -18.01 -11.87 11.10
N LYS A 15 -19.14 -11.79 11.82
CA LYS A 15 -20.27 -12.71 11.64
C LYS A 15 -21.40 -12.03 10.87
N LYS A 16 -21.38 -12.26 9.55
CA LYS A 16 -22.37 -11.82 8.55
C LYS A 16 -23.64 -12.65 8.71
N ILE A 17 -24.78 -12.02 8.97
CA ILE A 17 -26.07 -12.74 8.97
C ILE A 17 -26.99 -12.24 7.85
N ARG A 18 -27.06 -10.94 7.51
CA ARG A 18 -27.80 -10.44 6.32
C ARG A 18 -27.46 -8.98 5.98
N GLY A 19 -26.64 -8.74 4.94
CA GLY A 19 -26.48 -7.43 4.26
C GLY A 19 -25.94 -6.26 5.10
N VAL A 20 -25.97 -6.31 6.43
CA VAL A 20 -25.52 -5.27 7.35
C VAL A 20 -24.22 -5.72 8.01
N VAL A 21 -23.22 -4.83 8.03
CA VAL A 21 -21.98 -5.00 8.77
C VAL A 21 -22.02 -4.08 10.00
N LEU A 22 -21.86 -4.67 11.18
CA LEU A 22 -21.81 -3.97 12.46
C LEU A 22 -20.35 -3.77 12.87
N ASN A 23 -19.93 -2.51 12.96
CA ASN A 23 -18.66 -2.09 13.55
C ASN A 23 -18.94 -1.17 14.74
N TYR A 24 -18.06 -1.15 15.72
CA TYR A 24 -18.21 -0.28 16.89
C TYR A 24 -16.86 0.21 17.43
N TRP A 25 -16.91 1.27 18.24
CA TRP A 25 -15.74 1.89 18.87
C TRP A 25 -16.13 2.55 20.20
N PRO A 26 -15.34 2.43 21.28
CA PRO A 26 -14.06 1.73 21.39
C PRO A 26 -14.20 0.18 21.43
N PRO A 27 -13.10 -0.57 21.24
CA PRO A 27 -13.13 -2.04 21.22
C PRO A 27 -13.41 -2.67 22.59
N VAL A 28 -12.97 -1.99 23.65
CA VAL A 28 -13.26 -2.32 25.06
C VAL A 28 -13.83 -1.05 25.70
N VAL A 29 -14.90 -1.18 26.47
CA VAL A 29 -15.70 -0.04 26.96
C VAL A 29 -15.80 -0.08 28.48
N LEU A 30 -15.76 1.09 29.12
CA LEU A 30 -16.07 1.22 30.54
C LEU A 30 -17.60 1.33 30.73
N PRO A 31 -18.18 0.71 31.77
CA PRO A 31 -19.56 0.99 32.17
C PRO A 31 -19.81 2.49 32.32
N GLY A 32 -20.89 3.01 31.74
CA GLY A 32 -21.20 4.44 31.73
C GLY A 32 -20.66 5.23 30.54
N GLU A 33 -19.83 4.63 29.69
CA GLU A 33 -19.34 5.30 28.47
C GLU A 33 -20.24 5.09 27.26
N GLY A 34 -20.13 6.00 26.29
CA GLY A 34 -20.83 5.92 25.02
C GLY A 34 -20.09 5.07 23.99
N LEU A 35 -20.77 4.08 23.43
CA LEU A 35 -20.31 3.27 22.31
C LEU A 35 -20.75 3.89 20.98
N THR A 36 -19.79 4.20 20.11
CA THR A 36 -20.06 4.63 18.73
C THR A 36 -20.24 3.41 17.85
N ILE A 37 -21.37 3.32 17.16
CA ILE A 37 -21.73 2.19 16.31
C ILE A 37 -21.82 2.66 14.87
N ARG A 38 -21.15 1.92 13.97
CA ARG A 38 -21.16 2.15 12.53
C ARG A 38 -21.80 0.95 11.84
N LEU A 39 -22.88 1.21 11.11
CA LEU A 39 -23.61 0.21 10.36
C LEU A 39 -23.39 0.45 8.86
N TYR A 40 -22.80 -0.53 8.18
CA TYR A 40 -22.68 -0.50 6.72
C TYR A 40 -23.75 -1.40 6.12
N VAL A 41 -24.54 -0.85 5.21
CA VAL A 41 -25.60 -1.59 4.54
C VAL A 41 -25.15 -1.91 3.11
N LYS A 42 -24.93 -3.20 2.83
CA LYS A 42 -24.62 -3.73 1.49
C LYS A 42 -25.92 -3.98 0.72
N GLU A 43 -25.82 -4.01 -0.61
CA GLU A 43 -26.94 -4.04 -1.57
C GLU A 43 -28.09 -4.98 -1.17
N ASN A 44 -29.34 -4.54 -1.42
CA ASN A 44 -30.64 -5.20 -1.14
C ASN A 44 -31.33 -4.93 0.21
N ALA A 45 -30.95 -3.88 0.94
CA ALA A 45 -31.71 -3.46 2.11
C ALA A 45 -32.90 -2.54 1.73
N PRO A 46 -34.02 -2.57 2.48
CA PRO A 46 -35.22 -1.81 2.14
C PRO A 46 -34.99 -0.29 2.21
N ASN A 47 -35.67 0.47 1.33
CA ASN A 47 -35.54 1.94 1.18
C ASN A 47 -35.66 2.73 2.50
N GLN A 48 -36.35 2.16 3.49
CA GLN A 48 -36.46 2.64 4.85
C GLN A 48 -36.46 1.42 5.79
N ALA A 49 -35.48 1.35 6.69
CA ALA A 49 -35.39 0.30 7.70
C ALA A 49 -35.37 0.93 9.09
N ASN A 50 -36.24 0.48 9.99
CA ASN A 50 -36.11 0.78 11.41
C ASN A 50 -35.21 -0.29 12.03
N LEU A 51 -33.95 0.08 12.27
CA LEU A 51 -32.99 -0.79 12.91
C LEU A 51 -33.01 -0.55 14.41
N GLU A 52 -33.06 -1.63 15.17
CA GLU A 52 -32.96 -1.60 16.62
C GLU A 52 -31.63 -2.22 17.04
N ILE A 53 -30.77 -1.43 17.66
CA ILE A 53 -29.52 -1.90 18.23
C ILE A 53 -29.80 -2.32 19.66
N LYS A 54 -29.40 -3.53 20.03
CA LYS A 54 -29.60 -4.12 21.35
C LYS A 54 -28.28 -4.57 21.93
N LEU A 55 -28.03 -4.19 23.17
CA LEU A 55 -27.01 -4.79 24.02
C LEU A 55 -27.69 -5.83 24.90
N ASN A 56 -27.26 -7.07 24.79
CA ASN A 56 -27.76 -8.17 25.60
C ASN A 56 -26.64 -8.77 26.46
N SER A 57 -27.00 -9.38 27.59
CA SER A 57 -26.09 -10.29 28.28
C SER A 57 -25.82 -11.53 27.43
N GLU A 58 -24.78 -12.32 27.77
CA GLU A 58 -24.56 -13.64 27.14
C GLU A 58 -25.78 -14.57 27.25
N GLN A 59 -26.59 -14.39 28.30
CA GLN A 59 -27.81 -15.16 28.54
C GLN A 59 -29.03 -14.62 27.75
N GLY A 60 -28.85 -13.57 26.95
CA GLY A 60 -29.89 -13.00 26.08
C GLY A 60 -30.82 -11.99 26.77
N GLN A 61 -30.50 -11.54 27.98
CA GLN A 61 -31.27 -10.48 28.64
C GLN A 61 -30.95 -9.13 28.01
N LEU A 62 -31.97 -8.37 27.60
CA LEU A 62 -31.82 -7.02 27.09
C LEU A 62 -31.37 -6.06 28.20
N LEU A 63 -30.29 -5.32 27.95
CA LEU A 63 -29.67 -4.39 28.90
C LEU A 63 -29.78 -2.93 28.44
N ALA A 64 -29.62 -2.67 27.15
CA ALA A 64 -29.79 -1.36 26.56
C ALA A 64 -30.24 -1.49 25.10
N SER A 65 -30.99 -0.52 24.59
CA SER A 65 -31.32 -0.46 23.17
C SER A 65 -31.38 0.95 22.62
N LYS A 66 -31.19 1.05 21.31
CA LYS A 66 -31.33 2.29 20.55
C LYS A 66 -31.96 1.99 19.20
N SER A 67 -33.08 2.63 18.91
CA SER A 67 -33.68 2.62 17.59
C SER A 67 -33.05 3.69 16.72
N THR A 68 -32.73 3.35 15.48
CA THR A 68 -32.26 4.28 14.47
C THR A 68 -33.03 4.04 13.17
N GLU A 69 -33.54 5.12 12.60
CA GLU A 69 -34.15 5.07 11.29
C GLU A 69 -33.06 5.18 10.23
N VAL A 70 -33.07 4.25 9.29
CA VAL A 70 -32.11 4.14 8.21
C VAL A 70 -32.83 4.42 6.90
N SER A 71 -32.49 5.54 6.27
CA SER A 71 -32.98 5.90 4.93
C SER A 71 -31.88 5.62 3.91
N LEU A 72 -32.13 4.67 3.01
CA LEU A 72 -31.20 4.34 1.94
C LEU A 72 -31.53 5.23 0.74
N ASN A 73 -30.81 6.35 0.60
CA ASN A 73 -30.89 7.12 -0.63
C ASN A 73 -30.12 6.37 -1.73
N LEU A 74 -30.81 5.98 -2.81
CA LEU A 74 -30.29 5.14 -3.92
C LEU A 74 -29.07 5.74 -4.67
N ALA A 75 -28.64 6.95 -4.32
CA ALA A 75 -27.50 7.64 -4.92
C ALA A 75 -26.14 7.36 -4.24
N THR A 76 -26.11 6.71 -3.07
CA THR A 76 -24.89 6.46 -2.30
C THR A 76 -24.46 4.99 -2.35
N ILE A 77 -23.27 4.73 -2.90
CA ILE A 77 -22.60 3.44 -2.87
C ILE A 77 -22.21 3.15 -1.40
N SER A 78 -22.83 2.15 -0.77
CA SER A 78 -22.62 1.72 0.63
C SER A 78 -22.86 2.80 1.70
N PRO A 79 -24.13 3.12 2.03
CA PRO A 79 -24.42 4.08 3.09
C PRO A 79 -23.94 3.56 4.46
N CYS A 80 -23.22 4.43 5.17
CA CYS A 80 -22.73 4.21 6.53
C CYS A 80 -23.56 5.03 7.50
N PHE A 81 -24.16 4.37 8.50
CA PHE A 81 -24.95 5.00 9.55
C PHE A 81 -24.16 4.99 10.85
N ILE A 82 -24.06 6.15 11.48
CA ILE A 82 -23.34 6.32 12.74
C ILE A 82 -24.34 6.68 13.82
N THR A 83 -24.33 5.93 14.91
CA THR A 83 -25.16 6.22 16.09
C THR A 83 -24.38 5.96 17.37
N LYS A 84 -24.95 6.37 18.50
CA LYS A 84 -24.36 6.18 19.83
C LYS A 84 -25.31 5.39 20.72
N LEU A 85 -24.75 4.42 21.42
CA LEU A 85 -25.42 3.65 22.46
C LEU A 85 -24.70 3.93 23.79
N GLU A 86 -25.42 4.44 24.78
CA GLU A 86 -24.88 4.64 26.13
C GLU A 86 -24.87 3.29 26.86
N ILE A 87 -23.71 2.91 27.40
CA ILE A 87 -23.57 1.68 28.19
C ILE A 87 -24.00 1.96 29.62
N PRO A 88 -24.93 1.20 30.22
CA PRO A 88 -25.36 1.41 31.60
C PRO A 88 -24.19 1.31 32.60
N GLU A 89 -24.12 2.23 33.56
CA GLU A 89 -23.07 2.30 34.59
C GLU A 89 -23.04 1.09 35.54
N ASN A 90 -24.17 0.38 35.68
CA ASN A 90 -24.35 -0.71 36.62
C ASN A 90 -23.97 -2.09 36.07
N LEU A 91 -23.41 -2.15 34.85
CA LEU A 91 -22.94 -3.40 34.27
C LEU A 91 -21.60 -3.83 34.88
N SER A 92 -21.46 -5.13 35.11
CA SER A 92 -20.21 -5.74 35.56
C SER A 92 -19.22 -5.89 34.40
N GLU A 93 -17.95 -6.06 34.73
CA GLU A 93 -16.95 -6.54 33.77
C GLU A 93 -17.34 -7.90 33.19
N GLY A 94 -17.11 -8.08 31.90
CA GLY A 94 -17.46 -9.30 31.17
C GLY A 94 -17.73 -9.06 29.68
N VAL A 95 -18.12 -10.13 28.98
CA VAL A 95 -18.48 -10.10 27.57
C VAL A 95 -20.00 -9.99 27.42
N TYR A 96 -20.41 -9.16 26.47
CA TYR A 96 -21.81 -8.87 26.15
C TYR A 96 -22.03 -9.04 24.64
N VAL A 97 -23.29 -9.10 24.22
CA VAL A 97 -23.65 -9.30 22.81
C VAL A 97 -24.34 -8.06 22.27
N LEU A 98 -23.69 -7.37 21.34
CA LEU A 98 -24.25 -6.27 20.58
C LEU A 98 -24.91 -6.80 19.31
N GLN A 99 -26.19 -6.53 19.13
CA GLN A 99 -26.98 -7.03 18.00
C GLN A 99 -27.72 -5.92 17.28
N VAL A 100 -27.83 -6.05 15.96
CA VAL A 100 -28.67 -5.20 15.12
C VAL A 100 -29.88 -6.00 14.69
N TRP A 101 -31.06 -5.49 14.99
CA TRP A 101 -32.34 -6.11 14.71
C TRP A 101 -33.11 -5.29 13.68
N GLU A 102 -33.84 -5.99 12.82
CA GLU A 102 -34.94 -5.43 12.04
C GLU A 102 -36.16 -6.29 12.33
N ASN A 103 -37.20 -5.67 12.89
CA ASN A 103 -38.38 -6.37 13.40
C ASN A 103 -37.99 -7.48 14.41
N GLN A 104 -38.10 -8.75 14.00
CA GLN A 104 -37.76 -9.93 14.82
C GLN A 104 -36.55 -10.71 14.28
N THR A 105 -35.79 -10.13 13.37
CA THR A 105 -34.63 -10.78 12.74
C THR A 105 -33.33 -10.10 13.17
N VAL A 106 -32.35 -10.88 13.63
CA VAL A 106 -30.98 -10.42 13.84
C VAL A 106 -30.29 -10.29 12.49
N LEU A 107 -29.82 -9.10 12.16
CA LEU A 107 -29.10 -8.81 10.92
C LEU A 107 -27.57 -8.91 11.08
N ALA A 108 -27.07 -8.52 12.25
CA ALA A 108 -25.65 -8.58 12.61
C ALA A 108 -25.50 -8.75 14.13
N SER A 109 -24.39 -9.35 14.55
CA SER A 109 -24.06 -9.56 15.96
C SER A 109 -22.54 -9.45 16.15
N ALA A 110 -22.13 -8.87 17.26
CA ALA A 110 -20.74 -8.81 17.69
C ALA A 110 -20.63 -8.96 19.21
N GLU A 111 -19.51 -9.50 19.68
CA GLU A 111 -19.18 -9.52 21.10
C GLU A 111 -18.65 -8.15 21.51
N LEU A 112 -18.99 -7.68 22.71
CA LEU A 112 -18.55 -6.41 23.28
C LEU A 112 -17.95 -6.70 24.67
N GLU A 113 -16.69 -6.32 24.86
CA GLU A 113 -16.00 -6.47 26.15
C GLU A 113 -16.16 -5.21 26.99
N LEU A 114 -16.63 -5.40 28.23
CA LEU A 114 -16.68 -4.37 29.27
C LEU A 114 -15.64 -4.68 30.33
N THR A 115 -14.91 -3.66 30.78
CA THR A 115 -13.94 -3.78 31.87
C THR A 115 -14.16 -2.70 32.92
N GLY A 116 -13.76 -2.96 34.17
CA GLY A 116 -13.66 -1.94 35.21
C GLY A 116 -12.30 -1.20 35.20
N ASP A 117 -11.32 -1.72 34.45
CA ASP A 117 -9.96 -1.20 34.41
C ASP A 117 -9.82 -0.10 33.33
N LYS A 118 -9.64 1.14 33.79
CA LYS A 118 -9.46 2.30 32.93
C LYS A 118 -8.17 2.25 32.13
N ASP A 119 -7.10 1.71 32.71
CA ASP A 119 -5.80 1.65 32.05
C ASP A 119 -5.84 0.60 30.93
N TYR A 120 -6.47 -0.54 31.18
CA TYR A 120 -6.70 -1.56 30.14
C TYR A 120 -7.63 -1.07 29.02
N ALA A 121 -8.75 -0.42 29.34
CA ALA A 121 -9.64 0.16 28.32
C ALA A 121 -8.90 1.19 27.45
N ASN A 122 -8.11 2.06 28.08
CA ASN A 122 -7.31 3.06 27.38
C ASN A 122 -6.20 2.42 26.53
N TYR A 123 -5.56 1.37 27.04
CA TYR A 123 -4.57 0.57 26.31
C TYR A 123 -5.18 0.01 25.02
N MET A 124 -6.32 -0.69 25.13
CA MET A 124 -6.98 -1.34 24.01
C MET A 124 -7.48 -0.35 22.96
N LYS A 125 -7.94 0.83 23.39
CA LYS A 125 -8.34 1.91 22.49
C LYS A 125 -7.16 2.40 21.64
N HIS A 126 -6.05 2.78 22.26
CA HIS A 126 -4.87 3.26 21.53
C HIS A 126 -4.26 2.18 20.64
N PHE A 127 -4.22 0.93 21.12
CA PHE A 127 -3.70 -0.21 20.38
C PHE A 127 -4.52 -0.46 19.10
N ALA A 128 -5.85 -0.50 19.20
CA ALA A 128 -6.71 -0.69 18.03
C ALA A 128 -6.66 0.48 17.05
N GLU A 129 -6.49 1.72 17.54
CA GLU A 129 -6.31 2.88 16.67
C GLU A 129 -4.98 2.82 15.91
N ALA A 130 -3.92 2.37 16.58
CA ALA A 130 -2.62 2.16 15.97
C ALA A 130 -2.69 1.08 14.88
N LEU A 131 -3.38 -0.03 15.13
CA LEU A 131 -3.59 -1.09 14.13
C LEU A 131 -4.36 -0.60 12.89
N ASN A 132 -5.44 0.16 13.08
CA ASN A 132 -6.17 0.74 11.94
C ASN A 132 -5.27 1.65 11.10
N LYS A 133 -4.42 2.46 11.74
CA LYS A 133 -3.44 3.28 11.02
C LYS A 133 -2.35 2.46 10.34
N GLN A 134 -1.96 1.29 10.88
CA GLN A 134 -1.03 0.37 10.20
C GLN A 134 -1.62 -0.16 8.87
N GLU A 135 -2.94 -0.38 8.80
CA GLU A 135 -3.60 -0.72 7.52
C GLU A 135 -3.56 0.46 6.53
N GLU A 136 -3.70 1.69 7.01
CA GLU A 136 -3.52 2.89 6.19
C GLU A 136 -2.07 3.04 5.69
N VAL A 137 -1.06 2.69 6.52
CA VAL A 137 0.35 2.65 6.11
C VAL A 137 0.55 1.65 4.97
N ALA A 138 0.01 0.43 5.12
CA ALA A 138 0.10 -0.60 4.09
C ALA A 138 -0.55 -0.15 2.78
N THR A 139 -1.74 0.46 2.88
CA THR A 139 -2.45 1.03 1.72
C THR A 139 -1.63 2.12 1.04
N ALA A 140 -1.02 3.04 1.81
CA ALA A 140 -0.18 4.10 1.27
C ALA A 140 1.06 3.54 0.53
N LEU A 141 1.66 2.46 1.03
CA LEU A 141 2.76 1.77 0.36
C LEU A 141 2.33 1.12 -0.95
N GLU A 142 1.17 0.46 -0.99
CA GLU A 142 0.61 -0.15 -2.21
C GLU A 142 0.39 0.88 -3.32
N PHE A 143 0.02 2.12 -2.95
CA PHE A 143 -0.12 3.24 -3.88
C PHE A 143 1.16 4.03 -4.13
N GLY A 144 2.31 3.60 -3.60
CA GLY A 144 3.60 4.25 -3.80
C GLY A 144 3.76 5.61 -3.10
N ASN A 145 2.91 5.93 -2.12
CA ASN A 145 2.96 7.18 -1.37
C ASN A 145 3.77 7.02 -0.08
N TYR A 146 5.10 7.00 -0.22
CA TYR A 146 6.03 6.73 0.88
C TYR A 146 6.03 7.84 1.95
N GLU A 147 5.87 9.10 1.54
CA GLU A 147 5.78 10.22 2.48
C GLU A 147 4.54 10.08 3.38
N ARG A 148 3.39 9.72 2.80
CA ARG A 148 2.17 9.45 3.58
C ARG A 148 2.34 8.23 4.49
N ALA A 149 2.97 7.16 4.01
CA ALA A 149 3.25 5.98 4.82
C ALA A 149 4.11 6.32 6.05
N ILE A 150 5.17 7.12 5.89
CA ILE A 150 6.01 7.60 6.99
C ILE A 150 5.22 8.49 7.96
N ALA A 151 4.39 9.41 7.45
CA ALA A 151 3.58 10.27 8.31
C ALA A 151 2.57 9.46 9.14
N LEU A 152 1.89 8.50 8.53
CA LEU A 152 0.98 7.58 9.22
C LEU A 152 1.71 6.70 10.24
N GLN A 153 2.92 6.27 9.93
CA GLN A 153 3.74 5.48 10.85
C GLN A 153 4.14 6.29 12.10
N LYS A 154 4.41 7.59 11.96
CA LYS A 154 4.63 8.49 13.11
C LYS A 154 3.40 8.61 14.00
N ASP A 155 2.21 8.70 13.40
CA ASP A 155 0.98 8.70 14.19
C ASP A 155 0.82 7.37 14.97
N CYS A 156 1.15 6.23 14.35
CA CYS A 156 1.15 4.93 15.03
C CYS A 156 2.13 4.89 16.20
N GLU A 157 3.34 5.44 16.01
CA GLU A 157 4.35 5.56 17.06
C GLU A 157 3.80 6.32 18.27
N VAL A 158 3.16 7.48 18.06
CA VAL A 158 2.55 8.26 19.15
C VAL A 158 1.53 7.42 19.95
N LEU A 159 0.70 6.64 19.24
CA LEU A 159 -0.31 5.79 19.88
C LEU A 159 0.32 4.64 20.68
N TYR A 160 1.36 3.99 20.14
CA TYR A 160 2.08 2.92 20.85
C TYR A 160 2.89 3.44 22.05
N ILE A 161 3.49 4.64 21.95
CA ILE A 161 4.18 5.28 23.08
C ILE A 161 3.19 5.65 24.19
N ALA A 162 1.99 6.10 23.85
CA ALA A 162 0.95 6.45 24.82
C ALA A 162 0.53 5.26 25.72
N ILE A 163 0.78 4.03 25.27
CA ILE A 163 0.53 2.77 26.00
C ILE A 163 1.81 2.06 26.43
N ASP A 164 2.93 2.80 26.49
CA ASP A 164 4.27 2.35 26.85
C ASP A 164 4.79 1.15 26.04
N ASN A 165 4.34 1.00 24.78
CA ASN A 165 4.75 -0.09 23.90
C ASN A 165 5.77 0.38 22.84
N LYS A 166 6.88 0.94 23.32
CA LYS A 166 7.97 1.49 22.49
C LYS A 166 8.61 0.42 21.59
N GLU A 167 8.74 -0.81 22.09
CA GLU A 167 9.30 -1.92 21.32
C GLU A 167 8.45 -2.22 20.08
N LEU A 168 7.13 -2.32 20.24
CA LEU A 168 6.25 -2.58 19.11
C LEU A 168 6.28 -1.44 18.08
N ALA A 169 6.32 -0.19 18.55
CA ALA A 169 6.51 0.96 17.65
C ALA A 169 7.80 0.85 16.83
N ALA A 170 8.92 0.50 17.47
CA ALA A 170 10.21 0.33 16.82
C ALA A 170 10.20 -0.81 15.78
N ARG A 171 9.55 -1.94 16.13
CA ARG A 171 9.38 -3.09 15.24
C ARG A 171 8.55 -2.76 14.00
N TYR A 172 7.49 -1.96 14.12
CA TYR A 172 6.74 -1.51 12.95
C TYR A 172 7.54 -0.55 12.06
N TRP A 173 8.44 0.26 12.63
CA TRP A 173 9.40 1.03 11.84
C TRP A 173 10.39 0.14 11.07
N GLU A 174 10.90 -0.94 11.66
CA GLU A 174 11.72 -1.94 10.94
C GLU A 174 10.93 -2.59 9.79
N GLN A 175 9.69 -3.01 10.03
CA GLN A 175 8.84 -3.60 9.00
C GLN A 175 8.55 -2.64 7.84
N LEU A 176 8.32 -1.35 8.16
CA LEU A 176 8.18 -0.32 7.14
C LEU A 176 9.48 -0.15 6.34
N ALA A 177 10.63 -0.14 7.03
CA ALA A 177 11.93 -0.05 6.38
C ALA A 177 12.19 -1.22 5.43
N GLU A 178 11.90 -2.45 5.84
CA GLU A 178 12.03 -3.65 5.01
C GLU A 178 11.20 -3.53 3.72
N LYS A 179 9.93 -3.13 3.85
CA LYS A 179 9.04 -2.91 2.69
C LYS A 179 9.56 -1.81 1.77
N LEU A 180 10.02 -0.69 2.33
CA LEU A 180 10.60 0.41 1.56
C LEU A 180 11.91 0.00 0.88
N PHE A 181 12.70 -0.85 1.53
CA PHE A 181 13.94 -1.40 0.98
C PHE A 181 13.65 -2.32 -0.22
N ASP A 182 12.66 -3.20 -0.12
CA ASP A 182 12.20 -4.06 -1.21
C ASP A 182 11.64 -3.25 -2.40
N LEU A 183 11.14 -2.05 -2.14
CA LEU A 183 10.65 -1.10 -3.14
C LEU A 183 11.75 -0.15 -3.66
N ASP A 184 13.02 -0.41 -3.35
CA ASP A 184 14.18 0.42 -3.69
C ASP A 184 14.11 1.88 -3.17
N ALA A 185 13.23 2.16 -2.20
CA ALA A 185 13.07 3.48 -1.56
C ALA A 185 14.09 3.67 -0.43
N PHE A 186 15.38 3.52 -0.73
CA PHE A 186 16.46 3.42 0.27
C PHE A 186 16.58 4.63 1.21
N ASN A 187 16.27 5.85 0.76
CA ASN A 187 16.29 7.03 1.64
C ASN A 187 15.17 6.97 2.68
N ASP A 188 13.98 6.52 2.28
CA ASP A 188 12.82 6.39 3.14
C ASP A 188 12.98 5.19 4.08
N ALA A 189 13.52 4.07 3.56
CA ALA A 189 13.90 2.91 4.37
C ALA A 189 14.93 3.28 5.44
N LYS A 190 15.98 4.02 5.06
CA LYS A 190 16.98 4.53 6.01
C LYS A 190 16.32 5.36 7.11
N LYS A 191 15.45 6.30 6.73
CA LYS A 191 14.75 7.18 7.67
C LYS A 191 13.87 6.38 8.63
N ALA A 192 13.20 5.34 8.15
CA ALA A 192 12.42 4.41 8.99
C ALA A 192 13.32 3.64 9.97
N LEU A 193 14.49 3.14 9.54
CA LEU A 193 15.47 2.50 10.42
C LEU A 193 16.03 3.45 11.47
N GLU A 194 16.31 4.71 11.11
CA GLU A 194 16.75 5.75 12.04
C GLU A 194 15.69 6.01 13.13
N TYR A 195 14.40 6.03 12.78
CA TYR A 195 13.33 6.12 13.78
C TYR A 195 13.25 4.89 14.69
N SER A 196 13.36 3.68 14.11
CA SER A 196 13.40 2.45 14.90
C SER A 196 14.56 2.44 15.90
N LEU A 197 15.74 2.86 15.45
CA LEU A 197 16.95 2.92 16.27
C LEU A 197 16.79 3.85 17.47
N VAL A 198 16.25 5.05 17.27
CA VAL A 198 15.96 6.01 18.35
C VAL A 198 15.02 5.39 19.40
N LEU A 199 14.00 4.64 18.97
CA LEU A 199 13.07 3.99 19.89
C LEU A 199 13.72 2.85 20.68
N PHE A 200 14.49 1.98 20.02
CA PHE A 200 15.20 0.90 20.72
C PHE A 200 16.27 1.43 21.69
N GLU A 201 16.96 2.52 21.34
CA GLU A 201 17.90 3.19 22.24
C GLU A 201 17.22 3.69 23.52
N ALA A 202 15.97 4.15 23.43
CA ALA A 202 15.20 4.66 24.55
C ALA A 202 14.63 3.58 25.49
N ILE A 203 14.72 2.28 25.15
CA ILE A 203 14.23 1.19 26.00
C ILE A 203 15.34 0.77 26.99
N GLU A 204 15.11 0.95 28.30
CA GLU A 204 16.12 0.67 29.33
C GLU A 204 16.42 -0.83 29.49
N TYR A 205 15.39 -1.67 29.47
CA TYR A 205 15.50 -3.11 29.76
C TYR A 205 15.10 -3.99 28.57
N LEU A 206 15.80 -3.84 27.46
CA LEU A 206 15.60 -4.65 26.27
C LEU A 206 16.58 -5.83 26.20
N GLU A 207 16.05 -7.04 26.06
CA GLU A 207 16.88 -8.23 25.87
C GLU A 207 17.63 -8.17 24.54
N ASN A 208 18.93 -8.49 24.54
CA ASN A 208 19.79 -8.42 23.35
C ASN A 208 19.85 -7.03 22.68
N LYS A 209 19.63 -5.95 23.44
CA LYS A 209 19.64 -4.56 22.93
C LYS A 209 20.82 -4.26 22.01
N ASP A 210 22.04 -4.57 22.44
CA ASP A 210 23.25 -4.26 21.66
C ASP A 210 23.25 -4.95 20.29
N LYS A 211 22.80 -6.21 20.22
CA LYS A 211 22.69 -6.94 18.94
C LYS A 211 21.62 -6.37 18.02
N ILE A 212 20.48 -5.94 18.59
CA ILE A 212 19.40 -5.30 17.82
C ILE A 212 19.91 -3.98 17.25
N LEU A 213 20.57 -3.16 18.07
CA LEU A 213 21.12 -1.88 17.62
C LEU A 213 22.22 -2.07 16.57
N GLU A 214 23.14 -3.04 16.74
CA GLU A 214 24.15 -3.37 15.74
C GLU A 214 23.53 -3.80 14.40
N GLN A 215 22.48 -4.63 14.44
CA GLN A 215 21.77 -5.06 13.23
C GLN A 215 21.14 -3.86 12.50
N ILE A 216 20.39 -3.02 13.21
CA ILE A 216 19.72 -1.85 12.61
C ILE A 216 20.76 -0.86 12.07
N GLN A 217 21.88 -0.65 12.78
CA GLN A 217 22.98 0.20 12.30
C GLN A 217 23.61 -0.35 11.01
N GLU A 218 23.76 -1.66 10.89
CA GLU A 218 24.25 -2.28 9.67
C GLU A 218 23.24 -2.12 8.52
N GLU A 219 21.94 -2.29 8.77
CA GLU A 219 20.89 -2.04 7.77
C GLU A 219 20.84 -0.57 7.33
N VAL A 220 21.05 0.38 8.24
CA VAL A 220 21.22 1.81 7.92
C VAL A 220 22.42 2.01 7.00
N ARG A 221 23.57 1.40 7.31
CA ARG A 221 24.77 1.47 6.45
C ARG A 221 24.53 0.84 5.08
N ILE A 222 23.78 -0.26 5.01
CA ILE A 222 23.41 -0.88 3.73
C ILE A 222 22.56 0.11 2.91
N CYS A 223 21.58 0.78 3.52
CA CYS A 223 20.80 1.81 2.85
C CYS A 223 21.67 2.99 2.38
N GLU A 224 22.63 3.45 3.19
CA GLU A 224 23.59 4.50 2.83
C GLU A 224 24.54 4.09 1.69
N ASN A 225 25.02 2.86 1.70
CA ASN A 225 25.91 2.35 0.66
C ASN A 225 25.15 2.11 -0.64
N ARG A 226 23.86 1.77 -0.58
CA ARG A 226 22.97 1.74 -1.74
C ARG A 226 22.57 3.13 -2.22
N ARG A 227 22.69 4.18 -1.40
CA ARG A 227 22.62 5.60 -1.81
C ARG A 227 23.81 6.02 -2.68
N ASN A 228 24.95 5.35 -2.52
CA ASN A 228 26.15 5.54 -3.35
C ASN A 228 26.11 4.73 -4.66
N LEU A 229 25.06 3.92 -4.86
CA LEU A 229 24.66 3.44 -6.17
C LEU A 229 23.57 4.40 -6.69
N PRO A 230 23.70 4.92 -7.93
CA PRO A 230 22.67 5.80 -8.48
C PRO A 230 21.30 5.14 -8.40
N ILE A 231 20.33 5.93 -7.92
CA ILE A 231 18.92 5.57 -7.71
C ILE A 231 18.35 4.77 -8.89
N THR A 232 17.64 3.68 -8.57
CA THR A 232 17.01 2.67 -9.45
C THR A 232 17.96 1.84 -10.31
N VAL A 233 18.34 0.66 -9.82
CA VAL A 233 18.65 -0.47 -10.73
C VAL A 233 17.32 -1.07 -11.19
N ASN A 234 16.59 -0.31 -12.03
CA ASN A 234 16.03 -0.99 -13.20
C ASN A 234 17.27 -1.53 -13.91
N ILE A 235 17.52 -2.84 -13.88
CA ILE A 235 18.66 -3.44 -14.58
C ILE A 235 18.55 -2.95 -16.01
N VAL A 236 19.35 -1.96 -16.41
CA VAL A 236 19.20 -1.38 -17.74
C VAL A 236 19.54 -2.47 -18.73
N ASN A 237 18.54 -2.93 -19.46
CA ASN A 237 18.69 -4.05 -20.36
C ASN A 237 19.26 -3.61 -21.71
N ILE A 238 19.36 -2.30 -21.95
CA ILE A 238 19.85 -1.68 -23.19
C ILE A 238 21.20 -2.27 -23.61
N GLU A 239 22.16 -2.40 -22.69
CA GLU A 239 23.48 -2.95 -23.01
C GLU A 239 23.41 -4.43 -23.38
N ALA A 240 22.67 -5.22 -22.61
CA ALA A 240 22.51 -6.65 -22.84
C ALA A 240 21.77 -6.93 -24.16
N LEU A 241 20.69 -6.20 -24.44
CA LEU A 241 19.93 -6.26 -25.69
C LEU A 241 20.79 -5.87 -26.90
N ARG A 242 21.57 -4.79 -26.79
CA ARG A 242 22.51 -4.37 -27.84
C ARG A 242 23.56 -5.45 -28.11
N LYS A 243 24.20 -5.96 -27.04
CA LYS A 243 25.22 -7.02 -27.13
C LYS A 243 24.65 -8.31 -27.73
N LYS A 244 23.42 -8.69 -27.38
CA LYS A 244 22.70 -9.84 -27.96
C LYS A 244 22.52 -9.72 -29.48
N LEU A 245 22.29 -8.51 -29.98
CA LEU A 245 22.20 -8.22 -31.42
C LEU A 245 23.56 -7.90 -32.06
N THR A 246 24.67 -8.01 -31.32
CA THR A 246 26.03 -7.73 -31.79
C THR A 246 26.24 -6.31 -32.34
N TYR A 247 25.43 -5.34 -31.90
CA TYR A 247 25.55 -3.96 -32.36
C TYR A 247 26.59 -3.18 -31.56
N SER A 248 27.33 -2.29 -32.23
CA SER A 248 28.15 -1.28 -31.56
C SER A 248 27.28 -0.14 -31.02
N ARG A 249 27.81 0.64 -30.06
CA ARG A 249 27.10 1.82 -29.55
C ARG A 249 26.90 2.86 -30.65
N GLU A 250 27.86 2.98 -31.55
CA GLU A 250 27.85 3.87 -32.70
C GLU A 250 26.74 3.50 -33.68
N ALA A 251 26.55 2.21 -33.97
CA ALA A 251 25.50 1.74 -34.87
C ALA A 251 24.09 2.00 -34.29
N VAL A 252 23.90 1.78 -33.00
CA VAL A 252 22.64 2.10 -32.32
C VAL A 252 22.42 3.61 -32.28
N ALA A 253 23.44 4.39 -31.92
CA ALA A 253 23.37 5.84 -31.84
C ALA A 253 22.96 6.47 -33.19
N ALA A 254 23.58 6.02 -34.29
CA ALA A 254 23.23 6.46 -35.64
C ALA A 254 21.78 6.10 -36.01
N SER A 255 21.31 4.90 -35.64
CA SER A 255 19.95 4.44 -35.94
C SER A 255 18.88 5.18 -35.15
N VAL A 256 19.20 5.63 -33.93
CA VAL A 256 18.31 6.42 -33.06
C VAL A 256 18.44 7.93 -33.35
N GLY A 257 19.52 8.36 -34.00
CA GLY A 257 19.84 9.76 -34.27
C GLY A 257 20.27 10.51 -33.00
N VAL A 258 21.18 9.93 -32.23
CA VAL A 258 21.82 10.49 -31.03
C VAL A 258 23.33 10.24 -31.07
N ASN A 259 24.08 10.73 -30.08
CA ASN A 259 25.52 10.47 -30.00
C ASN A 259 25.82 9.16 -29.28
N ARG A 260 26.98 8.57 -29.58
CA ARG A 260 27.47 7.36 -28.88
C ARG A 260 27.49 7.52 -27.35
N ARG A 261 27.81 8.72 -26.87
CA ARG A 261 27.84 9.03 -25.43
C ARG A 261 26.46 8.94 -24.79
N ASP A 262 25.40 9.25 -25.52
CA ASP A 262 24.03 9.18 -25.02
C ASP A 262 23.63 7.71 -24.80
N ILE A 263 23.96 6.83 -25.76
CA ILE A 263 23.79 5.37 -25.60
C ILE A 263 24.58 4.85 -24.40
N GLU A 264 25.83 5.29 -24.21
CA GLU A 264 26.65 4.89 -23.07
C GLU A 264 26.06 5.35 -21.72
N LYS A 265 25.50 6.57 -21.66
CA LYS A 265 24.82 7.08 -20.48
C LYS A 265 23.55 6.28 -20.18
N TRP A 266 22.74 6.01 -21.20
CA TRP A 266 21.51 5.25 -21.05
C TRP A 266 21.79 3.83 -20.58
N GLU A 267 22.77 3.13 -21.16
CA GLU A 267 23.22 1.80 -20.70
C GLU A 267 23.62 1.76 -19.22
N LYS A 268 24.15 2.88 -18.70
CA LYS A 268 24.54 3.01 -17.29
C LYS A 268 23.41 3.51 -16.38
N GLY A 269 22.21 3.75 -16.92
CA GLY A 269 21.05 4.18 -16.13
C GLY A 269 20.81 5.67 -16.04
N TYR A 270 21.60 6.49 -16.74
CA TYR A 270 21.47 7.95 -16.72
C TYR A 270 20.53 8.45 -17.82
N GLU A 271 19.88 9.60 -17.59
CA GLU A 271 19.03 10.31 -18.57
C GLU A 271 17.82 9.48 -19.07
N LEU A 272 17.22 8.69 -18.18
CA LEU A 272 16.10 7.79 -18.48
C LEU A 272 14.74 8.29 -17.95
N GLU A 273 14.66 9.54 -17.48
CA GLU A 273 13.49 10.09 -16.77
C GLU A 273 12.22 10.01 -17.62
N SER A 274 12.28 10.45 -18.88
CA SER A 274 11.12 10.40 -19.79
C SER A 274 10.61 8.97 -20.02
N LEU A 275 11.52 7.98 -20.09
CA LEU A 275 11.15 6.57 -20.20
C LEU A 275 10.51 6.07 -18.91
N LYS A 276 11.09 6.40 -17.74
CA LYS A 276 10.54 6.01 -16.43
C LYS A 276 9.15 6.58 -16.21
N PHE A 277 8.96 7.88 -16.48
CA PHE A 277 7.66 8.54 -16.38
C PHE A 277 6.60 7.89 -17.29
N TYR A 278 6.98 7.55 -18.52
CA TYR A 278 6.07 6.88 -19.46
C TYR A 278 5.67 5.49 -18.97
N LEU A 279 6.60 4.69 -18.46
CA LEU A 279 6.28 3.37 -17.92
C LEU A 279 5.44 3.45 -16.64
N SER A 280 5.69 4.42 -15.77
CA SER A 280 4.85 4.68 -14.60
C SER A 280 3.43 5.08 -15.00
N LEU A 281 3.29 5.91 -16.04
CA LEU A 281 1.99 6.27 -16.61
C LEU A 281 1.23 5.04 -17.12
N LEU A 282 1.91 4.09 -17.79
CA LEU A 282 1.28 2.84 -18.24
C LEU A 282 0.81 1.95 -17.08
N LYS A 283 1.48 1.95 -15.93
CA LYS A 283 1.04 1.18 -14.74
C LYS A 283 -0.29 1.67 -14.18
N LEU A 284 -0.58 2.96 -14.34
CA LEU A 284 -1.85 3.58 -13.92
C LEU A 284 -3.00 3.32 -14.90
N TYR A 285 -2.74 2.67 -16.04
CA TYR A 285 -3.76 2.37 -17.03
C TYR A 285 -4.66 1.20 -16.58
N PRO A 286 -5.99 1.37 -16.52
CA PRO A 286 -6.89 0.32 -16.05
C PRO A 286 -6.87 -0.92 -16.96
N LYS A 287 -6.64 -2.10 -16.36
CA LYS A 287 -6.50 -3.41 -17.02
C LYS A 287 -7.68 -3.84 -17.92
N ASN A 288 -8.82 -3.15 -17.89
CA ASN A 288 -10.02 -3.47 -18.68
C ASN A 288 -10.06 -2.87 -20.09
N ILE A 289 -9.00 -2.17 -20.52
CA ILE A 289 -8.81 -1.77 -21.92
C ILE A 289 -7.66 -2.64 -22.46
N GLY A 290 -8.02 -3.71 -23.16
CA GLY A 290 -7.15 -4.82 -23.54
C GLY A 290 -5.69 -4.47 -23.81
N LEU A 291 -4.83 -4.84 -22.85
CA LEU A 291 -3.38 -5.06 -23.07
C LEU A 291 -3.11 -6.21 -24.07
N GLU A 292 -4.15 -6.93 -24.52
CA GLU A 292 -4.07 -7.88 -25.64
C GLU A 292 -3.77 -7.21 -26.99
N ASN A 293 -3.77 -5.88 -27.05
CA ASN A 293 -3.29 -5.12 -28.21
C ASN A 293 -1.81 -4.70 -28.09
N GLU A 294 -0.96 -5.47 -27.40
CA GLU A 294 0.51 -5.41 -27.58
C GLU A 294 0.91 -5.48 -29.08
N ASN A 295 0.06 -6.11 -29.92
CA ASN A 295 0.25 -6.18 -31.37
C ASN A 295 0.01 -4.85 -32.11
N LEU A 296 -0.80 -3.92 -31.58
CA LEU A 296 -1.01 -2.59 -32.19
C LEU A 296 0.10 -1.60 -31.82
N VAL A 297 0.75 -1.79 -30.67
CA VAL A 297 1.87 -0.93 -30.23
C VAL A 297 3.20 -1.35 -30.88
N ASN A 298 3.37 -2.64 -31.19
CA ASN A 298 4.67 -3.17 -31.64
C ASN A 298 4.92 -3.14 -33.15
N GLU A 299 3.93 -3.22 -34.02
CA GLU A 299 4.23 -3.47 -35.45
C GLU A 299 4.05 -2.27 -36.39
N ASN A 300 3.19 -1.28 -36.06
CA ASN A 300 2.85 -0.19 -37.02
C ASN A 300 2.93 1.25 -36.48
N LEU A 301 3.44 1.46 -35.27
CA LEU A 301 3.95 2.78 -34.88
C LEU A 301 5.29 3.00 -35.62
N VAL A 302 5.18 3.40 -36.89
CA VAL A 302 6.18 4.25 -37.53
C VAL A 302 6.48 5.36 -36.54
N VAL A 303 7.77 5.54 -36.23
CA VAL A 303 8.36 6.50 -35.30
C VAL A 303 8.05 7.94 -35.76
N ASP A 304 6.78 8.31 -35.67
CA ASP A 304 6.24 9.60 -36.05
C ASP A 304 5.81 10.29 -34.76
N LEU A 305 6.45 11.41 -34.48
CA LEU A 305 6.19 12.25 -33.32
C LEU A 305 4.69 12.62 -33.24
N SER A 306 4.03 12.76 -34.39
CA SER A 306 2.60 13.05 -34.51
C SER A 306 1.73 11.93 -33.95
N LYS A 307 2.12 10.67 -34.16
CA LYS A 307 1.40 9.50 -33.62
C LYS A 307 1.65 9.35 -32.12
N LEU A 308 2.89 9.57 -31.68
CA LEU A 308 3.24 9.56 -30.25
C LEU A 308 2.46 10.64 -29.49
N LYS A 309 2.32 11.83 -30.06
CA LYS A 309 1.51 12.92 -29.52
C LYS A 309 0.05 12.52 -29.30
N VAL A 310 -0.59 11.94 -30.32
CA VAL A 310 -1.98 11.49 -30.22
C VAL A 310 -2.12 10.37 -29.18
N HIS A 311 -1.20 9.41 -29.17
CA HIS A 311 -1.18 8.31 -28.21
C HIS A 311 -1.09 8.81 -26.77
N LEU A 312 -0.10 9.65 -26.46
CA LEU A 312 0.09 10.17 -25.10
C LEU A 312 -1.09 11.00 -24.62
N LYS A 313 -1.61 11.88 -25.49
CA LYS A 313 -2.79 12.67 -25.16
C LYS A 313 -3.98 11.79 -24.80
N ASN A 314 -4.27 10.77 -25.60
CA ASN A 314 -5.38 9.85 -25.35
C ASN A 314 -5.16 9.01 -24.09
N LEU A 315 -3.92 8.54 -23.87
CA LEU A 315 -3.54 7.75 -22.70
C LEU A 315 -3.73 8.56 -21.42
N ILE A 316 -3.16 9.77 -21.36
CA ILE A 316 -3.28 10.67 -20.20
C ILE A 316 -4.75 11.02 -19.95
N GLN A 317 -5.50 11.40 -20.99
CA GLN A 317 -6.92 11.72 -20.84
C GLN A 317 -7.72 10.53 -20.29
N THR A 318 -7.44 9.32 -20.76
CA THR A 318 -8.10 8.11 -20.27
C THR A 318 -7.80 7.88 -18.78
N ILE A 319 -6.53 8.01 -18.39
CA ILE A 319 -6.10 7.84 -16.98
C ILE A 319 -6.74 8.90 -16.09
N LYS A 320 -6.73 10.17 -16.51
CA LYS A 320 -7.36 11.26 -15.75
C LYS A 320 -8.86 11.02 -15.56
N THR A 321 -9.58 10.71 -16.64
CA THR A 321 -11.03 10.51 -16.59
C THR A 321 -11.43 9.27 -15.77
N GLN A 322 -10.69 8.17 -15.89
CA GLN A 322 -11.06 6.90 -15.23
C GLN A 322 -10.51 6.77 -13.81
N GLY A 323 -9.33 7.33 -13.54
CA GLY A 323 -8.70 7.35 -12.22
C GLY A 323 -9.10 8.56 -11.36
N TYR A 324 -9.94 9.46 -11.89
CA TYR A 324 -10.31 10.74 -11.27
C TYR A 324 -9.08 11.56 -10.83
N TYR A 325 -8.03 11.56 -11.66
CA TYR A 325 -6.81 12.31 -11.38
C TYR A 325 -6.87 13.72 -11.95
N GLU A 326 -6.57 14.71 -11.12
CA GLU A 326 -6.14 16.04 -11.58
C GLU A 326 -4.67 16.00 -12.07
N THR A 327 -4.25 17.01 -12.84
CA THR A 327 -2.88 17.07 -13.40
C THR A 327 -1.80 16.96 -12.32
N GLU A 328 -1.95 17.67 -11.19
CA GLU A 328 -0.96 17.59 -10.12
C GLU A 328 -0.90 16.20 -9.49
N GLN A 329 -2.06 15.57 -9.28
CA GLN A 329 -2.14 14.23 -8.69
C GLN A 329 -1.56 13.16 -9.62
N LEU A 330 -1.83 13.25 -10.93
CA LEU A 330 -1.25 12.37 -11.92
C LEU A 330 0.28 12.53 -11.99
N SER A 331 0.75 13.78 -11.98
CA SER A 331 2.19 14.06 -12.01
C SER A 331 2.90 13.50 -10.78
N ALA A 332 2.31 13.64 -9.59
CA ALA A 332 2.81 13.05 -8.35
C ALA A 332 2.82 11.52 -8.42
N ALA A 333 1.75 10.91 -8.95
CA ALA A 333 1.64 9.45 -9.07
C ALA A 333 2.69 8.83 -10.00
N ILE A 334 3.18 9.56 -11.02
CA ILE A 334 4.25 9.08 -11.91
C ILE A 334 5.65 9.61 -11.53
N GLY A 335 5.75 10.41 -10.46
CA GLY A 335 7.00 11.03 -10.01
C GLY A 335 7.53 12.14 -10.93
N ALA A 336 6.66 12.81 -11.69
CA ALA A 336 7.00 13.89 -12.61
C ALA A 336 6.48 15.25 -12.12
N ASN A 337 7.01 16.34 -12.69
CA ASN A 337 6.46 17.67 -12.48
C ASN A 337 5.14 17.84 -13.29
N PRO A 338 4.12 18.56 -12.78
CA PRO A 338 2.88 18.84 -13.53
C PRO A 338 3.11 19.33 -14.97
N ASN A 339 4.12 20.18 -15.18
CA ASN A 339 4.46 20.72 -16.49
C ASN A 339 4.80 19.62 -17.52
N ILE A 340 5.34 18.48 -17.08
CA ILE A 340 5.64 17.34 -17.97
C ILE A 340 4.35 16.71 -18.51
N ILE A 341 3.33 16.59 -17.67
CA ILE A 341 2.01 16.08 -18.09
C ILE A 341 1.37 17.05 -19.07
N GLU A 342 1.39 18.36 -18.76
CA GLU A 342 0.84 19.39 -19.63
C GLU A 342 1.55 19.48 -20.98
N ASP A 343 2.88 19.36 -20.98
CA ASP A 343 3.70 19.27 -22.18
C ASP A 343 3.28 18.06 -23.01
N TRP A 344 3.14 16.88 -22.40
CA TRP A 344 2.76 15.66 -23.11
C TRP A 344 1.33 15.72 -23.67
N GLU A 345 0.37 16.30 -22.94
CA GLU A 345 -1.00 16.53 -23.41
C GLU A 345 -1.06 17.52 -24.58
N SER A 346 -0.22 18.55 -24.53
CA SER A 346 -0.06 19.55 -25.60
C SER A 346 0.78 19.03 -26.77
N GLY A 347 1.48 17.90 -26.57
CA GLY A 347 2.38 17.27 -27.52
C GLY A 347 3.72 17.98 -27.71
N ASN A 348 4.18 18.65 -26.66
CA ASN A 348 5.48 19.27 -26.54
C ASN A 348 6.43 18.33 -25.77
N ASN A 349 7.74 18.57 -25.87
CA ASN A 349 8.77 17.87 -25.09
C ASN A 349 8.74 16.33 -25.22
N LEU A 350 8.40 15.83 -26.42
CA LEU A 350 8.29 14.39 -26.71
C LEU A 350 9.56 13.80 -27.34
N GLU A 351 10.56 14.62 -27.65
CA GLU A 351 11.74 14.21 -28.41
C GLU A 351 12.49 13.07 -27.73
N MET A 352 12.81 13.22 -26.44
CA MET A 352 13.56 12.21 -25.69
C MET A 352 12.78 10.89 -25.57
N LEU A 353 11.48 10.95 -25.27
CA LEU A 353 10.63 9.77 -25.21
C LEU A 353 10.56 9.06 -26.58
N ASN A 354 10.46 9.83 -27.67
CA ASN A 354 10.50 9.28 -29.02
C ASN A 354 11.82 8.56 -29.32
N LYS A 355 12.96 9.06 -28.80
CA LYS A 355 14.26 8.36 -28.93
C LYS A 355 14.26 7.00 -28.23
N PHE A 356 13.55 6.83 -27.09
CA PHE A 356 13.42 5.52 -26.46
C PHE A 356 12.53 4.56 -27.24
N PHE A 357 11.46 5.04 -27.89
CA PHE A 357 10.69 4.23 -28.84
C PHE A 357 11.52 3.81 -30.06
N MET A 358 12.38 4.70 -30.57
CA MET A 358 13.35 4.33 -31.62
C MET A 358 14.32 3.26 -31.12
N LEU A 359 14.83 3.41 -29.90
CA LEU A 359 15.77 2.49 -29.30
C LEU A 359 15.17 1.09 -29.13
N SER A 360 13.94 0.97 -28.62
CA SER A 360 13.27 -0.34 -28.47
C SER A 360 13.08 -1.03 -29.82
N ARG A 361 12.77 -0.28 -30.87
CA ARG A 361 12.66 -0.80 -32.24
C ARG A 361 14.01 -1.26 -32.80
N VAL A 362 15.06 -0.46 -32.64
CA VAL A 362 16.43 -0.83 -33.07
C VAL A 362 16.88 -2.11 -32.34
N LEU A 363 16.55 -2.22 -31.05
CA LEU A 363 16.89 -3.37 -30.21
C LEU A 363 15.87 -4.51 -30.28
N ARG A 364 14.84 -4.39 -31.13
CA ARG A 364 13.80 -5.40 -31.37
C ARG A 364 13.16 -5.92 -30.08
N CYS A 365 12.77 -5.01 -29.20
CA CYS A 365 12.13 -5.31 -27.93
C CYS A 365 10.93 -4.38 -27.66
N SER A 366 10.13 -4.71 -26.65
CA SER A 366 9.12 -3.78 -26.14
C SER A 366 9.81 -2.60 -25.45
N ILE A 367 9.14 -1.44 -25.41
CA ILE A 367 9.68 -0.27 -24.71
C ILE A 367 9.87 -0.53 -23.20
N SER A 368 9.01 -1.36 -22.59
CA SER A 368 9.17 -1.81 -21.20
C SER A 368 10.45 -2.61 -21.00
N SER A 369 10.84 -3.45 -21.97
CA SER A 369 12.02 -4.31 -21.90
C SER A 369 13.35 -3.57 -21.91
N LEU A 370 13.37 -2.27 -22.23
CA LEU A 370 14.58 -1.43 -22.13
C LEU A 370 15.03 -1.30 -20.66
N LEU A 371 14.08 -1.37 -19.73
CA LEU A 371 14.30 -1.48 -18.30
C LEU A 371 14.05 -2.95 -17.91
N GLY A 372 15.00 -3.58 -17.24
CA GLY A 372 14.92 -5.02 -16.95
C GLY A 372 13.72 -5.35 -16.06
N HIS A 373 12.99 -6.41 -16.41
CA HIS A 373 12.10 -7.09 -15.47
C HIS A 373 12.93 -8.08 -14.66
N SER A 374 13.11 -7.84 -13.36
CA SER A 374 13.60 -8.87 -12.46
C SER A 374 12.54 -9.95 -12.29
N THR A 375 12.51 -10.92 -13.20
CA THR A 375 12.28 -12.30 -12.77
C THR A 375 13.65 -12.87 -12.46
N VAL A 376 14.06 -12.74 -11.19
CA VAL A 376 15.16 -13.57 -10.70
C VAL A 376 14.63 -15.00 -10.75
N SER A 377 15.00 -15.71 -11.81
CA SER A 377 14.94 -17.18 -11.81
C SER A 377 15.85 -17.60 -10.66
N GLN A 378 15.28 -18.13 -9.58
CA GLN A 378 16.07 -18.75 -8.54
C GLN A 378 17.05 -19.73 -9.20
N PRO A 379 18.36 -19.68 -8.90
CA PRO A 379 19.21 -20.79 -9.26
C PRO A 379 18.66 -22.00 -8.52
N ASN A 380 18.27 -23.03 -9.30
CA ASN A 380 18.05 -24.36 -8.78
C ASN A 380 19.32 -24.77 -8.02
N HIS A 381 19.32 -24.62 -6.70
CA HIS A 381 20.18 -25.42 -5.85
C HIS A 381 19.61 -26.83 -5.92
N SER A 382 20.16 -27.60 -6.85
CA SER A 382 20.20 -29.06 -6.78
C SER A 382 20.56 -29.44 -5.35
N ARG A 383 19.57 -30.04 -4.66
CA ARG A 383 19.79 -30.83 -3.46
C ARG A 383 20.72 -31.98 -3.86
N GLU A 384 22.03 -31.81 -3.67
CA GLU A 384 22.92 -32.93 -3.46
C GLU A 384 22.68 -33.44 -2.04
N SER A 385 21.79 -34.42 -1.97
CA SER A 385 21.69 -35.39 -0.89
C SER A 385 23.02 -36.10 -0.70
N SER A 386 23.76 -35.73 0.33
CA SER A 386 24.82 -36.59 0.89
C SER A 386 24.25 -37.28 2.13
N HIS A 387 23.76 -38.51 1.93
CA HIS A 387 23.52 -39.45 3.01
C HIS A 387 24.86 -39.83 3.67
N PRO A 388 24.93 -39.96 5.00
CA PRO A 388 26.05 -40.62 5.66
C PRO A 388 25.91 -42.14 5.45
N SER A 389 26.91 -42.75 4.81
CA SER A 389 27.02 -44.21 4.76
C SER A 389 27.52 -44.71 6.11
N VAL A 390 26.64 -45.37 6.85
CA VAL A 390 27.01 -46.27 7.95
C VAL A 390 27.36 -47.62 7.32
N ARG A 391 28.63 -48.01 7.39
CA ARG A 391 29.09 -49.35 7.79
C ARG A 391 30.58 -49.36 8.07
#